data_AF-A0A7C2Q6S8-F1
#
_entry.id   AF-A0A7C2Q6S8-F1
#
_cell.length_a   1.000
_cell.length_b   1.000
_cell.length_c   1.000
_cell.angle_alpha   90.00
_cell.angle_beta   90.00
_cell.angle_gamma   90.00
#
_symmetry.space_group_name_H-M   'P 1'
#
loop_
_entity.id
_entity.type
_entity.pdbx_description
1 polymer ?
#
loop_
_entity_poly.entity_id
_entity_poly.type
_entity_poly.pdbx_seq_one_letter_code
_entity_poly.pdbx_strand_id
1 'polypeptide(L)'
;MLPRLPLLRSGERLSAIALTKRLAAVYYFKASKEDGGLGWDIETSFPSTSTMATSSFKRRIIEALPNGDLKLFERVNRYTRCVRTLLDDDRAKSAPLPKVAEAAARAHKKIPDRPWDFARLDGDWLFEESFNKRDLQRELTERWKGDPSDLESARKEALEALAELLDFAKRNRLGTPSRYYAVLVMDGDHMGKWLAGEFAPQLQEILHPNVWNELKLHGEWQKLGEMQRPLNPSLHLAISKALRDFSLLTARRIVEKEHLGKLIYAGGDDVMAFVSLCDLPEVMRKLRAFFTGALKGDENHVDWIDGSGFARTETGFQLTMGMTATASMGVAIAHHMQDLGQTLNAARAEEKRAKDVIGRNAFSIALMKRSGSHESFGAKWYYAKDGALHVDTLQCLIQWRDAFSRDDVSPKFAYVFREEARALSGLPHEAVAKEAHRLLGRHLNGRLSKDEKSEISRRLLDEGLLRLFESGVSLDDLGKFLDLAVFLGREENR
;
A
#
# COMPACT_ATOMS: atom_id res chain seq x y z
N MET A 1 5.44 15.81 -43.53
CA MET A 1 4.81 15.80 -42.19
C MET A 1 5.41 14.66 -41.41
N LEU A 2 5.92 14.91 -40.19
CA LEU A 2 6.27 13.79 -39.30
C LEU A 2 5.01 12.94 -39.07
N PRO A 3 5.08 11.60 -39.13
CA PRO A 3 3.96 10.76 -38.77
C PRO A 3 3.49 11.16 -37.37
N ARG A 4 2.17 11.32 -37.17
CA ARG A 4 1.60 11.55 -35.84
C ARG A 4 2.10 10.41 -34.94
N LEU A 5 2.91 10.74 -33.94
CA LEU A 5 3.29 9.82 -32.88
C LEU A 5 2.13 9.80 -31.88
N PRO A 6 1.26 8.77 -31.86
CA PRO A 6 0.04 8.76 -31.05
C PRO A 6 0.35 8.88 -29.54
N LEU A 7 1.58 8.55 -29.15
CA LEU A 7 2.10 8.56 -27.79
C LEU A 7 2.54 9.95 -27.28
N LEU A 8 2.46 10.99 -28.10
CA LEU A 8 2.81 12.36 -27.74
C LEU A 8 1.55 13.22 -27.72
N ARG A 9 1.28 13.86 -26.59
CA ARG A 9 0.16 14.80 -26.48
C ARG A 9 0.53 16.12 -27.17
N SER A 10 -0.48 16.82 -27.68
CA SER A 10 -0.28 18.17 -28.25
C SER A 10 0.30 19.10 -27.17
N GLY A 11 1.40 19.78 -27.49
CA GLY A 11 2.09 20.69 -26.57
C GLY A 11 3.04 20.04 -25.56
N GLU A 12 3.19 18.71 -25.59
CA GLU A 12 4.11 18.00 -24.70
C GLU A 12 5.58 18.32 -25.04
N ARG A 13 6.38 18.65 -24.02
CA ARG A 13 7.80 18.95 -24.16
C ARG A 13 8.61 17.90 -23.43
N LEU A 14 9.23 16.99 -24.18
CA LEU A 14 10.12 15.97 -23.65
C LEU A 14 11.57 16.32 -23.97
N SER A 15 12.48 16.07 -23.02
CA SER A 15 13.91 16.04 -23.35
C SER A 15 14.18 14.90 -24.33
N ALA A 16 15.31 14.96 -25.04
CA ALA A 16 15.71 13.89 -25.96
C ALA A 16 15.69 12.51 -25.29
N ILE A 17 16.19 12.41 -24.06
CA ILE A 17 16.22 11.17 -23.28
C ILE A 17 14.80 10.68 -22.98
N ALA A 18 13.90 11.56 -22.54
CA ALA A 18 12.53 11.19 -22.19
C ALA A 18 11.73 10.74 -23.43
N LEU A 19 11.92 11.44 -24.56
CA LEU A 19 11.33 11.07 -25.84
C LEU A 19 11.82 9.69 -26.29
N THR A 20 13.13 9.47 -26.30
CA THR A 20 13.72 8.17 -26.66
C THR A 20 13.19 7.05 -25.78
N LYS A 21 13.14 7.24 -24.46
CA LYS A 21 12.60 6.21 -23.55
C LYS A 21 11.14 5.86 -23.86
N ARG A 22 10.29 6.87 -24.10
CA ARG A 22 8.88 6.64 -24.40
C ARG A 22 8.67 5.93 -25.74
N LEU A 23 9.39 6.36 -26.77
CA LEU A 23 9.26 5.77 -28.11
C LEU A 23 9.92 4.40 -28.20
N ALA A 24 11.06 4.18 -27.54
CA ALA A 24 11.78 2.91 -27.59
C ALA A 24 10.93 1.74 -27.07
N ALA A 25 10.12 1.95 -26.03
CA ALA A 25 9.23 0.92 -25.50
C ALA A 25 8.31 0.34 -26.60
N VAL A 26 7.71 1.21 -27.42
CA VAL A 26 6.77 0.80 -28.46
C VAL A 26 7.46 0.43 -29.77
N TYR A 27 8.37 1.28 -30.24
CA TYR A 27 8.92 1.20 -31.59
C TYR A 27 10.24 0.42 -31.71
N TYR A 28 10.87 0.06 -30.59
CA TYR A 28 12.09 -0.74 -30.61
C TYR A 28 11.93 -2.04 -29.83
N PHE A 29 11.50 -1.97 -28.57
CA PHE A 29 11.38 -3.14 -27.73
C PHE A 29 10.17 -4.01 -28.13
N LYS A 30 8.98 -3.41 -28.24
CA LYS A 30 7.74 -4.13 -28.59
C LYS A 30 7.57 -4.41 -30.08
N ALA A 31 8.10 -3.54 -30.94
CA ALA A 31 8.05 -3.72 -32.39
C ALA A 31 8.60 -5.10 -32.79
N SER A 32 7.99 -5.70 -33.81
CA SER A 32 8.37 -7.03 -34.27
C SER A 32 9.83 -7.05 -34.76
N LYS A 33 10.45 -8.23 -34.80
CA LYS A 33 11.79 -8.35 -35.39
C LYS A 33 11.80 -8.03 -36.89
N GLU A 34 10.67 -8.24 -37.57
CA GLU A 34 10.48 -7.92 -38.99
C GLU A 34 10.50 -6.39 -39.21
N ASP A 35 9.99 -5.62 -38.25
CA ASP A 35 10.02 -4.15 -38.25
C ASP A 35 11.33 -3.57 -37.68
N GLY A 36 12.35 -4.42 -37.44
CA GLY A 36 13.64 -4.01 -36.88
C GLY A 36 13.65 -3.80 -35.36
N GLY A 37 12.61 -4.25 -34.65
CA GLY A 37 12.51 -4.27 -33.20
C GLY A 37 13.01 -5.57 -32.55
N LEU A 38 12.74 -5.74 -31.27
CA LEU A 38 13.14 -6.92 -30.49
C LEU A 38 12.01 -7.95 -30.28
N GLY A 39 10.77 -7.57 -30.57
CA GLY A 39 9.58 -8.42 -30.38
C GLY A 39 9.33 -8.81 -28.92
N TRP A 40 9.72 -7.94 -27.98
CA TRP A 40 9.53 -8.19 -26.55
C TRP A 40 8.10 -7.84 -26.13
N ASP A 41 7.46 -8.75 -25.39
CA ASP A 41 6.15 -8.49 -24.78
C ASP A 41 6.31 -7.62 -23.54
N ILE A 42 6.48 -6.32 -23.76
CA ILE A 42 6.56 -5.31 -22.71
C ILE A 42 5.24 -4.55 -22.64
N GLU A 43 4.66 -4.55 -21.44
CA GLU A 43 3.56 -3.67 -21.11
C GLU A 43 4.07 -2.22 -21.09
N THR A 44 3.59 -1.43 -22.03
CA THR A 44 3.97 -0.01 -22.16
C THR A 44 3.03 0.92 -21.40
N SER A 45 1.96 0.36 -20.81
CA SER A 45 1.02 1.11 -19.98
C SER A 45 1.34 0.94 -18.50
N PHE A 46 1.38 2.06 -17.79
CA PHE A 46 1.51 2.08 -16.33
C PHE A 46 0.23 2.67 -15.73
N PRO A 47 -0.28 2.13 -14.63
CA PRO A 47 -1.49 2.67 -14.02
C PRO A 47 -1.32 4.13 -13.61
N SER A 48 -2.27 5.00 -13.92
CA SER A 48 -2.28 6.38 -13.42
C SER A 48 -2.42 6.40 -11.88
N THR A 49 -2.01 7.50 -11.25
CA THR A 49 -2.23 7.73 -9.80
C THR A 49 -3.72 7.67 -9.45
N SER A 50 -4.58 8.12 -10.34
CA SER A 50 -6.03 8.03 -10.24
C SER A 50 -6.53 6.59 -10.35
N THR A 51 -5.93 5.79 -11.21
CA THR A 51 -6.19 4.34 -11.27
C THR A 51 -5.73 3.63 -9.99
N MET A 52 -4.64 4.09 -9.33
CA MET A 52 -4.24 3.59 -8.01
C MET A 52 -5.29 3.88 -6.96
N ALA A 53 -5.69 5.15 -6.84
CA ALA A 53 -6.68 5.58 -5.86
C ALA A 53 -8.02 4.85 -6.04
N THR A 54 -8.51 4.73 -7.28
CA THR A 54 -9.83 4.15 -7.58
C THR A 54 -9.87 2.63 -7.66
N SER A 55 -8.71 1.96 -7.51
CA SER A 55 -8.59 0.52 -7.77
C SER A 55 -9.48 -0.36 -6.88
N SER A 56 -9.63 -0.02 -5.60
CA SER A 56 -10.51 -0.75 -4.66
C SER A 56 -11.98 -0.70 -5.09
N PHE A 57 -12.45 0.50 -5.46
CA PHE A 57 -13.80 0.68 -6.01
C PHE A 57 -14.01 -0.10 -7.31
N LYS A 58 -13.05 -0.04 -8.24
CA LYS A 58 -13.12 -0.80 -9.48
C LYS A 58 -13.22 -2.31 -9.23
N ARG A 59 -12.40 -2.83 -8.31
CA ARG A 59 -12.45 -4.24 -7.92
C ARG A 59 -13.82 -4.64 -7.40
N ARG A 60 -14.40 -3.87 -6.46
CA ARG A 60 -15.73 -4.13 -5.90
C ARG A 60 -16.83 -4.16 -6.96
N ILE A 61 -16.85 -3.19 -7.87
CA ILE A 61 -17.83 -3.14 -8.97
C ILE A 61 -17.68 -4.39 -9.86
N ILE A 62 -16.46 -4.73 -10.26
CA ILE A 62 -16.18 -5.88 -11.13
C ILE A 62 -16.56 -7.19 -10.45
N GLU A 63 -16.26 -7.35 -9.17
CA GLU A 63 -16.61 -8.55 -8.38
C GLU A 63 -18.12 -8.69 -8.17
N ALA A 64 -18.87 -7.58 -8.19
CA ALA A 64 -20.32 -7.58 -8.09
C ALA A 64 -21.05 -7.90 -9.41
N LEU A 65 -20.43 -7.65 -10.57
CA LEU A 65 -21.04 -7.89 -11.89
C LEU A 65 -21.58 -9.32 -12.10
N PRO A 66 -20.84 -10.40 -11.75
CA PRO A 66 -21.27 -11.77 -12.06
C PRO A 66 -22.39 -12.30 -11.15
N ASN A 67 -22.83 -11.52 -10.16
CA ASN A 67 -23.90 -11.90 -9.24
C ASN A 67 -25.31 -11.74 -9.85
N GLY A 68 -25.41 -11.37 -11.12
CA GLY A 68 -26.68 -11.32 -11.86
C GLY A 68 -27.47 -10.02 -11.69
N ASP A 69 -26.87 -8.98 -11.12
CA ASP A 69 -27.50 -7.66 -11.04
C ASP A 69 -27.47 -6.96 -12.41
N LEU A 70 -28.51 -7.21 -13.20
CA LEU A 70 -28.72 -6.58 -14.51
C LEU A 70 -28.65 -5.04 -14.43
N LYS A 71 -29.10 -4.44 -13.32
CA LYS A 71 -29.11 -2.99 -13.15
C LYS A 71 -27.70 -2.44 -12.98
N LEU A 72 -26.81 -3.16 -12.29
CA LEU A 72 -25.39 -2.79 -12.20
C LEU A 72 -24.71 -2.92 -13.56
N PHE A 73 -24.94 -4.04 -14.24
CA PHE A 73 -24.36 -4.30 -15.56
C PHE A 73 -24.74 -3.21 -16.57
N GLU A 74 -26.02 -2.84 -16.65
CA GLU A 74 -26.50 -1.79 -17.55
C GLU A 74 -25.83 -0.44 -17.28
N ARG A 75 -25.65 -0.07 -16.01
CA ARG A 75 -25.00 1.19 -15.61
C ARG A 75 -23.52 1.21 -15.96
N VAL A 76 -22.79 0.15 -15.63
CA VAL A 76 -21.36 0.02 -15.96
C VAL A 76 -21.16 0.07 -17.49
N ASN A 77 -21.99 -0.64 -18.24
CA ASN A 77 -21.96 -0.63 -19.71
C ASN A 77 -22.29 0.76 -20.28
N ARG A 78 -23.39 1.38 -19.82
CA ARG A 78 -23.77 2.74 -20.25
C ARG A 78 -22.63 3.72 -20.00
N TYR A 79 -22.12 3.76 -18.77
CA TYR A 79 -21.07 4.69 -18.38
C TYR A 79 -19.78 4.49 -19.19
N THR A 80 -19.29 3.25 -19.30
CA THR A 80 -18.05 2.97 -20.05
C THR A 80 -18.18 3.34 -21.53
N ARG A 81 -19.36 3.12 -22.12
CA ARG A 81 -19.67 3.54 -23.50
C ARG A 81 -19.70 5.07 -23.62
N CYS A 82 -20.36 5.80 -22.73
CA CYS A 82 -20.41 7.26 -22.76
C CYS A 82 -18.99 7.86 -22.67
N VAL A 83 -18.14 7.34 -21.79
CA VAL A 83 -16.74 7.82 -21.66
C VAL A 83 -15.94 7.55 -22.93
N ARG A 84 -16.06 6.36 -23.53
CA ARG A 84 -15.39 6.04 -24.81
C ARG A 84 -15.91 6.88 -25.97
N THR A 85 -17.20 7.16 -26.04
CA THR A 85 -17.78 8.06 -27.04
C THR A 85 -17.17 9.45 -26.90
N LEU A 86 -17.07 9.97 -25.66
CA LEU A 86 -16.50 11.27 -25.38
C LEU A 86 -15.01 11.36 -25.77
N LEU A 87 -14.20 10.40 -25.30
CA LEU A 87 -12.75 10.52 -25.31
C LEU A 87 -12.05 9.81 -26.46
N ASP A 88 -12.60 8.73 -27.01
CA ASP A 88 -11.89 7.62 -27.65
C ASP A 88 -11.30 6.59 -26.67
N ASP A 89 -10.88 5.45 -27.22
CA ASP A 89 -10.44 4.29 -26.44
C ASP A 89 -9.02 4.47 -25.87
N ASP A 90 -8.13 5.13 -26.61
CA ASP A 90 -6.74 5.34 -26.18
C ASP A 90 -6.66 6.35 -25.01
N ARG A 91 -7.50 7.38 -25.03
CA ARG A 91 -7.55 8.41 -23.97
C ARG A 91 -8.36 7.98 -22.75
N ALA A 92 -9.35 7.11 -22.94
CA ALA A 92 -10.17 6.61 -21.85
C ALA A 92 -9.44 5.57 -20.98
N LYS A 93 -8.36 4.95 -21.49
CA LYS A 93 -7.76 3.76 -20.88
C LYS A 93 -6.53 4.02 -20.01
N SER A 94 -6.34 3.13 -19.04
CA SER A 94 -5.18 2.99 -18.16
C SER A 94 -4.89 1.52 -17.92
N ALA A 95 -3.64 1.20 -17.54
CA ALA A 95 -3.32 -0.15 -17.10
C ALA A 95 -4.04 -0.44 -15.78
N PRO A 96 -4.85 -1.51 -15.67
CA PRO A 96 -5.42 -1.91 -14.40
C PRO A 96 -4.33 -2.43 -13.46
N LEU A 97 -4.59 -2.39 -12.16
CA LEU A 97 -3.77 -3.15 -11.21
C LEU A 97 -3.90 -4.66 -11.46
N PRO A 98 -2.86 -5.45 -11.19
CA PRO A 98 -2.90 -6.89 -11.42
C PRO A 98 -4.09 -7.57 -10.72
N LYS A 99 -4.35 -7.24 -9.44
CA LYS A 99 -5.52 -7.77 -8.71
C LYS A 99 -6.89 -7.32 -9.27
N VAL A 100 -6.97 -6.14 -9.91
CA VAL A 100 -8.18 -5.70 -10.64
C VAL A 100 -8.32 -6.46 -11.97
N ALA A 101 -7.20 -6.68 -12.66
CA ALA A 101 -7.15 -7.46 -13.90
C ALA A 101 -7.55 -8.93 -13.65
N GLU A 102 -7.12 -9.52 -12.54
CA GLU A 102 -7.54 -10.86 -12.11
C GLU A 102 -9.05 -10.92 -11.82
N ALA A 103 -9.60 -9.92 -11.12
CA ALA A 103 -11.04 -9.83 -10.88
C ALA A 103 -11.80 -9.71 -12.22
N ALA A 104 -11.30 -8.90 -13.16
CA ALA A 104 -11.88 -8.76 -14.49
C ALA A 104 -11.81 -10.08 -15.27
N ALA A 105 -10.69 -10.80 -15.24
CA ALA A 105 -10.53 -12.09 -15.88
C ALA A 105 -11.50 -13.15 -15.32
N ARG A 106 -11.72 -13.17 -14.00
CA ARG A 106 -12.72 -14.05 -13.37
C ARG A 106 -14.14 -13.70 -13.81
N ALA A 107 -14.50 -12.42 -13.77
CA ALA A 107 -15.82 -11.94 -14.16
C ALA A 107 -16.10 -12.15 -15.66
N HIS A 108 -15.06 -12.02 -16.50
CA HIS A 108 -15.13 -12.18 -17.95
C HIS A 108 -15.63 -13.56 -18.38
N LYS A 109 -15.36 -14.61 -17.59
CA LYS A 109 -15.85 -15.98 -17.84
C LYS A 109 -17.39 -16.07 -17.88
N LYS A 110 -18.08 -15.16 -17.19
CA LYS A 110 -19.56 -15.08 -17.14
C LYS A 110 -20.11 -13.94 -18.00
N ILE A 111 -19.37 -12.83 -18.10
CA ILE A 111 -19.78 -11.61 -18.80
C ILE A 111 -18.64 -11.16 -19.73
N PRO A 112 -18.69 -11.51 -21.03
CA PRO A 112 -17.63 -11.17 -21.97
C PRO A 112 -17.37 -9.65 -22.06
N ASP A 113 -16.09 -9.31 -22.19
CA ASP A 113 -15.45 -7.99 -22.41
C ASP A 113 -15.72 -6.87 -21.40
N ARG A 114 -16.93 -6.74 -20.85
CA ARG A 114 -17.34 -5.60 -20.03
C ARG A 114 -16.55 -5.41 -18.73
N PRO A 115 -16.18 -6.48 -18.00
CA PRO A 115 -15.30 -6.34 -16.84
C PRO A 115 -13.95 -5.74 -17.20
N TRP A 116 -13.39 -6.09 -18.37
CA TRP A 116 -12.13 -5.53 -18.86
C TRP A 116 -12.27 -4.07 -19.28
N ASP A 117 -13.39 -3.72 -19.91
CA ASP A 117 -13.69 -2.36 -20.31
C ASP A 117 -13.67 -1.40 -19.12
N PHE A 118 -14.32 -1.78 -18.02
CA PHE A 118 -14.35 -0.97 -16.80
C PHE A 118 -13.03 -1.03 -16.03
N ALA A 119 -12.37 -2.18 -15.97
CA ALA A 119 -11.05 -2.32 -15.34
C ALA A 119 -10.00 -1.39 -15.97
N ARG A 120 -10.02 -1.31 -17.30
CA ARG A 120 -9.09 -0.50 -18.09
C ARG A 120 -9.48 0.95 -18.19
N LEU A 121 -10.68 1.37 -17.78
CA LEU A 121 -11.02 2.79 -17.74
C LEU A 121 -10.07 3.52 -16.80
N ASP A 122 -9.52 4.68 -17.15
CA ASP A 122 -8.67 5.45 -16.24
C ASP A 122 -9.49 5.93 -15.02
N GLY A 123 -8.86 5.90 -13.83
CA GLY A 123 -9.49 6.35 -12.60
C GLY A 123 -9.88 7.83 -12.60
N ASP A 124 -9.23 8.68 -13.41
CA ASP A 124 -9.62 10.10 -13.54
C ASP A 124 -11.09 10.25 -13.94
N TRP A 125 -11.60 9.37 -14.79
CA TRP A 125 -12.96 9.47 -15.32
C TRP A 125 -14.02 9.15 -14.28
N LEU A 126 -13.65 8.60 -13.12
CA LEU A 126 -14.57 8.36 -12.00
C LEU A 126 -14.81 9.61 -11.13
N PHE A 127 -14.29 10.76 -11.53
CA PHE A 127 -14.49 12.03 -10.86
C PHE A 127 -15.13 13.06 -11.79
N GLU A 128 -16.15 13.76 -11.30
CA GLU A 128 -16.87 14.78 -12.06
C GLU A 128 -15.96 15.92 -12.54
N GLU A 129 -14.94 16.28 -11.74
CA GLU A 129 -14.04 17.39 -12.07
C GLU A 129 -13.19 17.11 -13.33
N SER A 130 -12.96 15.84 -13.67
CA SER A 130 -12.24 15.43 -14.87
C SER A 130 -13.01 15.74 -16.15
N PHE A 131 -14.32 16.00 -16.06
CA PHE A 131 -15.16 16.42 -17.18
C PHE A 131 -15.22 17.96 -17.29
N ASN A 132 -14.15 18.67 -16.96
CA ASN A 132 -14.10 20.12 -17.13
C ASN A 132 -14.27 20.50 -18.61
N LYS A 133 -15.28 21.32 -18.90
CA LYS A 133 -15.61 21.74 -20.28
C LYS A 133 -14.42 22.35 -21.01
N ARG A 134 -13.70 23.29 -20.38
CA ARG A 134 -12.61 24.04 -21.04
C ARG A 134 -11.42 23.14 -21.35
N ASP A 135 -11.10 22.23 -20.43
CA ASP A 135 -9.99 21.29 -20.62
C ASP A 135 -10.31 20.27 -21.71
N LEU A 136 -11.51 19.68 -21.70
CA LEU A 136 -11.96 18.76 -22.76
C LEU A 136 -12.02 19.43 -24.13
N GLN A 137 -12.52 20.67 -24.21
CA GLN A 137 -12.52 21.44 -25.46
C GLN A 137 -11.11 21.65 -26.02
N ARG A 138 -10.14 21.94 -25.15
CA ARG A 138 -8.72 22.12 -25.51
C ARG A 138 -8.06 20.80 -25.93
N GLU A 139 -8.34 19.71 -25.23
CA GLU A 139 -7.68 18.42 -25.47
C GLU A 139 -8.29 17.60 -26.63
N LEU A 140 -9.59 17.78 -26.89
CA LEU A 140 -10.35 17.02 -27.87
C LEU A 140 -10.79 17.87 -29.07
N THR A 141 -10.18 19.05 -29.27
CA THR A 141 -10.49 19.97 -30.37
C THR A 141 -10.51 19.25 -31.72
N GLU A 142 -9.56 18.35 -31.94
CA GLU A 142 -9.43 17.60 -33.20
C GLU A 142 -10.54 16.56 -33.41
N ARG A 143 -11.04 15.96 -32.32
CA ARG A 143 -12.08 14.93 -32.35
C ARG A 143 -13.46 15.56 -32.58
N TRP A 144 -13.71 16.67 -31.90
CA TRP A 144 -14.97 17.40 -31.95
C TRP A 144 -14.83 18.68 -32.77
N LYS A 145 -14.17 18.58 -33.93
CA LYS A 145 -14.01 19.68 -34.91
C LYS A 145 -15.34 20.23 -35.46
N GLY A 146 -16.46 19.54 -35.19
CA GLY A 146 -17.81 19.93 -35.55
C GLY A 146 -18.44 20.94 -34.57
N ASP A 147 -19.75 20.80 -34.34
CA ASP A 147 -20.51 21.69 -33.46
C ASP A 147 -20.10 21.48 -31.98
N PRO A 148 -19.69 22.54 -31.25
CA PRO A 148 -19.47 22.49 -29.81
C PRO A 148 -20.64 21.90 -29.00
N SER A 149 -21.86 21.87 -29.55
CA SER A 149 -23.04 21.24 -28.96
C SER A 149 -22.92 19.72 -28.82
N ASP A 150 -22.24 19.03 -29.74
CA ASP A 150 -22.10 17.57 -29.73
C ASP A 150 -21.18 17.10 -28.59
N LEU A 151 -20.05 17.79 -28.40
CA LEU A 151 -19.14 17.57 -27.28
C LEU A 151 -19.86 17.81 -25.94
N GLU A 152 -20.64 18.89 -25.87
CA GLU A 152 -21.42 19.22 -24.68
C GLU A 152 -22.44 18.13 -24.35
N SER A 153 -23.14 17.60 -25.37
CA SER A 153 -24.10 16.50 -25.22
C SER A 153 -23.42 15.23 -24.70
N ALA A 154 -22.33 14.79 -25.36
CA ALA A 154 -21.58 13.61 -24.95
C ALA A 154 -21.01 13.76 -23.52
N ARG A 155 -20.55 14.96 -23.14
CA ARG A 155 -20.08 15.24 -21.78
C ARG A 155 -21.19 15.14 -20.75
N LYS A 156 -22.37 15.72 -21.03
CA LYS A 156 -23.54 15.65 -20.12
C LYS A 156 -24.00 14.21 -19.95
N GLU A 157 -24.10 13.44 -21.03
CA GLU A 157 -24.45 12.01 -20.97
C GLU A 157 -23.46 11.20 -20.12
N ALA A 158 -22.16 11.47 -20.25
CA ALA A 158 -21.14 10.80 -19.44
C ALA A 158 -21.25 11.16 -17.95
N LEU A 159 -21.51 12.43 -17.62
CA LEU A 159 -21.73 12.89 -16.24
C LEU A 159 -22.99 12.29 -15.62
N GLU A 160 -24.09 12.23 -16.37
CA GLU A 160 -25.33 11.59 -15.93
C GLU A 160 -25.13 10.09 -15.68
N ALA A 161 -24.45 9.39 -16.61
CA ALA A 161 -24.16 7.97 -16.45
C ALA A 161 -23.20 7.70 -15.27
N LEU A 162 -22.25 8.60 -15.00
CA LEU A 162 -21.38 8.53 -13.83
C LEU A 162 -22.19 8.68 -12.54
N ALA A 163 -23.02 9.72 -12.45
CA ALA A 163 -23.85 9.98 -11.27
C ALA A 163 -24.77 8.78 -10.96
N GLU A 164 -25.40 8.19 -11.98
CA GLU A 164 -26.22 6.99 -11.82
C GLU A 164 -25.44 5.77 -11.34
N LEU A 165 -24.22 5.56 -11.84
CA LEU A 165 -23.35 4.46 -11.41
C LEU A 165 -22.93 4.65 -9.94
N LEU A 166 -22.52 5.86 -9.56
CA LEU A 166 -22.05 6.17 -8.21
C LEU A 166 -23.20 6.11 -7.19
N ASP A 167 -24.37 6.65 -7.51
CA ASP A 167 -25.57 6.57 -6.66
C ASP A 167 -26.01 5.12 -6.48
N PHE A 168 -26.01 4.32 -7.56
CA PHE A 168 -26.30 2.89 -7.48
C PHE A 168 -25.29 2.15 -6.60
N ALA A 169 -23.99 2.40 -6.78
CA ALA A 169 -22.94 1.79 -5.99
C ALA A 169 -23.10 2.09 -4.50
N LYS A 170 -23.38 3.35 -4.16
CA LYS A 170 -23.63 3.80 -2.79
C LYS A 170 -24.84 3.10 -2.16
N ARG A 171 -25.97 3.07 -2.86
CA ARG A 171 -27.21 2.41 -2.38
C ARG A 171 -27.04 0.91 -2.14
N ASN A 172 -26.18 0.26 -2.92
CA ASN A 172 -25.89 -1.16 -2.84
C ASN A 172 -24.63 -1.50 -2.02
N ARG A 173 -24.12 -0.55 -1.20
CA ARG A 173 -22.95 -0.76 -0.31
C ARG A 173 -21.67 -1.17 -1.05
N LEU A 174 -21.50 -0.74 -2.30
CA LEU A 174 -20.27 -0.91 -3.08
C LEU A 174 -19.30 0.28 -2.88
N GLY A 175 -19.70 1.28 -2.08
CA GLY A 175 -18.91 2.45 -1.71
C GLY A 175 -18.70 3.44 -2.87
N THR A 176 -17.71 4.31 -2.71
CA THR A 176 -17.33 5.34 -3.69
C THR A 176 -15.84 5.25 -4.04
N PRO A 177 -15.39 5.81 -5.17
CA PRO A 177 -13.96 5.86 -5.51
C PRO A 177 -13.15 6.70 -4.52
N SER A 178 -12.02 6.17 -4.04
CA SER A 178 -11.04 6.95 -3.28
C SER A 178 -10.36 7.96 -4.18
N ARG A 179 -10.03 9.12 -3.60
CA ARG A 179 -9.20 10.16 -4.20
C ARG A 179 -7.74 10.10 -3.79
N TYR A 180 -7.36 9.15 -2.94
CA TYR A 180 -6.03 9.07 -2.38
C TYR A 180 -5.37 7.74 -2.71
N TYR A 181 -4.06 7.78 -2.86
CA TYR A 181 -3.20 6.61 -3.00
C TYR A 181 -1.99 6.80 -2.09
N ALA A 182 -1.23 5.75 -1.88
CA ALA A 182 0.00 5.79 -1.12
C ALA A 182 1.21 5.46 -2.00
N VAL A 183 2.31 6.16 -1.75
CA VAL A 183 3.64 5.78 -2.19
C VAL A 183 4.41 5.32 -0.97
N LEU A 184 4.98 4.12 -1.01
CA LEU A 184 5.88 3.62 0.02
C LEU A 184 7.29 3.43 -0.52
N VAL A 185 8.26 3.72 0.33
CA VAL A 185 9.69 3.48 0.14
C VAL A 185 10.18 2.70 1.35
N MET A 186 10.82 1.55 1.14
CA MET A 186 11.44 0.74 2.18
C MET A 186 12.91 0.54 1.84
N ASP A 187 13.76 0.49 2.86
CA ASP A 187 15.21 0.26 2.74
C ASP A 187 15.70 -0.55 3.95
N GLY A 188 16.67 -1.45 3.72
CA GLY A 188 17.24 -2.31 4.74
C GLY A 188 18.17 -1.56 5.69
N ASP A 189 17.96 -1.73 6.99
CA ASP A 189 18.75 -1.03 7.98
C ASP A 189 20.17 -1.60 8.06
N HIS A 190 21.15 -0.72 7.89
CA HIS A 190 22.57 -1.03 8.03
C HIS A 190 23.09 -2.13 7.09
N MET A 191 22.58 -2.20 5.86
CA MET A 191 23.00 -3.25 4.91
C MET A 191 24.51 -3.32 4.63
N GLY A 192 25.20 -2.17 4.65
CA GLY A 192 26.66 -2.15 4.54
C GLY A 192 27.37 -2.93 5.66
N LYS A 193 26.85 -2.86 6.89
CA LYS A 193 27.41 -3.58 8.05
C LYS A 193 27.15 -5.08 8.00
N TRP A 194 25.98 -5.48 7.49
CA TRP A 194 25.67 -6.88 7.19
C TRP A 194 26.65 -7.47 6.18
N LEU A 195 26.91 -6.76 5.09
CA LEU A 195 27.83 -7.19 4.05
C LEU A 195 29.30 -7.14 4.47
N ALA A 196 29.66 -6.24 5.39
CA ALA A 196 31.00 -6.18 5.98
C ALA A 196 31.25 -7.27 7.04
N GLY A 197 30.22 -8.00 7.47
CA GLY A 197 30.32 -9.03 8.51
C GLY A 197 30.36 -8.47 9.94
N GLU A 198 30.09 -7.17 10.15
CA GLU A 198 30.02 -6.57 11.50
C GLU A 198 28.89 -7.18 12.34
N PHE A 199 27.83 -7.67 11.68
CA PHE A 199 26.69 -8.35 12.29
C PHE A 199 26.69 -9.85 12.04
N ALA A 200 27.85 -10.43 11.70
CA ALA A 200 27.96 -11.87 11.68
C ALA A 200 27.60 -12.43 13.08
N PRO A 201 26.92 -13.59 13.15
CA PRO A 201 26.66 -14.25 14.43
C PRO A 201 27.93 -14.87 15.00
N GLN A 202 27.90 -15.20 16.28
CA GLN A 202 28.97 -15.98 16.92
C GLN A 202 28.98 -17.42 16.40
N LEU A 203 30.14 -18.08 16.42
CA LEU A 203 30.25 -19.47 15.95
C LEU A 203 29.33 -20.43 16.72
N GLN A 204 29.11 -20.20 18.01
CA GLN A 204 28.17 -21.01 18.80
C GLN A 204 26.72 -20.90 18.35
N GLU A 205 26.32 -19.79 17.71
CA GLU A 205 24.94 -19.54 17.28
C GLU A 205 24.60 -20.21 15.93
N ILE A 206 25.61 -20.58 15.14
CA ILE A 206 25.44 -21.20 13.83
C ILE A 206 25.61 -22.72 13.84
N LEU A 207 26.20 -23.26 14.91
CA LEU A 207 26.36 -24.70 15.08
C LEU A 207 25.05 -25.31 15.54
N HIS A 208 24.78 -26.53 15.08
CA HIS A 208 23.61 -27.26 15.54
C HIS A 208 23.66 -27.42 17.07
N PRO A 209 22.58 -27.17 17.83
CA PRO A 209 22.61 -27.17 19.29
C PRO A 209 23.21 -28.43 19.91
N ASN A 210 22.93 -29.61 19.34
CA ASN A 210 23.53 -30.88 19.80
C ASN A 210 25.05 -30.89 19.63
N VAL A 211 25.56 -30.40 18.50
CA VAL A 211 27.00 -30.32 18.23
C VAL A 211 27.65 -29.33 19.19
N TRP A 212 27.06 -28.16 19.38
CA TRP A 212 27.59 -27.16 20.31
C TRP A 212 27.61 -27.67 21.76
N ASN A 213 26.56 -28.40 22.19
CA ASN A 213 26.47 -28.97 23.53
C ASN A 213 27.58 -29.98 23.83
N GLU A 214 28.08 -30.70 22.83
CA GLU A 214 29.22 -31.60 22.96
C GLU A 214 30.55 -30.82 22.95
N LEU A 215 30.72 -29.92 21.99
CA LEU A 215 31.97 -29.16 21.81
C LEU A 215 32.28 -28.27 23.01
N LYS A 216 31.28 -27.60 23.59
CA LYS A 216 31.46 -26.65 24.71
C LYS A 216 32.03 -27.28 25.98
N LEU A 217 32.04 -28.61 26.10
CA LEU A 217 32.64 -29.34 27.21
C LEU A 217 34.18 -29.24 27.22
N HIS A 218 34.78 -28.91 26.06
CA HIS A 218 36.21 -28.70 25.91
C HIS A 218 36.51 -27.19 25.89
N GLY A 219 37.36 -26.72 26.82
CA GLY A 219 37.57 -25.28 27.07
C GLY A 219 38.07 -24.46 25.86
N GLU A 220 38.75 -25.08 24.89
CA GLU A 220 39.18 -24.40 23.66
C GLU A 220 38.00 -24.02 22.75
N TRP A 221 36.96 -24.85 22.72
CA TRP A 221 35.77 -24.62 21.91
C TRP A 221 34.88 -23.51 22.46
N GLN A 222 34.90 -23.27 23.78
CA GLN A 222 34.20 -22.12 24.38
C GLN A 222 34.75 -20.81 23.82
N LYS A 223 36.08 -20.65 23.79
CA LYS A 223 36.74 -19.46 23.23
C LYS A 223 36.45 -19.28 21.74
N LEU A 224 36.48 -20.38 20.97
CA LEU A 224 36.13 -20.36 19.54
C LEU A 224 34.66 -20.02 19.32
N GLY A 225 33.74 -20.54 20.15
CA GLY A 225 32.31 -20.30 20.03
C GLY A 225 31.92 -18.84 20.18
N GLU A 226 32.61 -18.11 21.06
CA GLU A 226 32.40 -16.66 21.27
C GLU A 226 32.95 -15.79 20.14
N MET A 227 33.79 -16.34 19.25
CA MET A 227 34.32 -15.60 18.11
C MET A 227 33.21 -15.32 17.10
N GLN A 228 33.23 -14.12 16.54
CA GLN A 228 32.36 -13.76 15.42
C GLN A 228 32.70 -14.60 14.20
N ARG A 229 31.66 -15.12 13.54
CA ARG A 229 31.82 -15.90 12.31
C ARG A 229 32.58 -15.05 11.28
N PRO A 230 33.73 -15.50 10.77
CA PRO A 230 34.44 -14.78 9.72
C PRO A 230 33.57 -14.62 8.48
N LEU A 231 33.66 -13.45 7.87
CA LEU A 231 33.03 -13.18 6.58
C LEU A 231 33.59 -14.18 5.55
N ASN A 232 32.71 -14.96 4.94
CA ASN A 232 33.09 -15.95 3.94
C ASN A 232 32.15 -15.89 2.73
N PRO A 233 32.60 -16.38 1.55
CA PRO A 233 31.78 -16.34 0.33
C PRO A 233 30.40 -16.99 0.49
N SER A 234 30.29 -18.04 1.31
CA SER A 234 29.02 -18.71 1.58
C SER A 234 28.02 -17.82 2.33
N LEU A 235 28.47 -17.02 3.30
CA LEU A 235 27.63 -16.06 4.00
C LEU A 235 27.15 -14.96 3.05
N HIS A 236 28.04 -14.41 2.23
CA HIS A 236 27.67 -13.44 1.19
C HIS A 236 26.62 -14.03 0.24
N LEU A 237 26.82 -15.26 -0.23
CA LEU A 237 25.90 -15.91 -1.14
C LEU A 237 24.51 -16.11 -0.51
N ALA A 238 24.45 -16.44 0.78
CA ALA A 238 23.20 -16.59 1.51
C ALA A 238 22.44 -15.25 1.62
N ILE A 239 23.15 -14.18 2.01
CA ILE A 239 22.57 -12.81 2.09
C ILE A 239 22.10 -12.36 0.70
N SER A 240 22.95 -12.47 -0.32
CA SER A 240 22.60 -12.10 -1.70
C SER A 240 21.42 -12.91 -2.24
N LYS A 241 21.31 -14.20 -1.87
CA LYS A 241 20.16 -15.04 -2.21
C LYS A 241 18.89 -14.55 -1.52
N ALA A 242 18.93 -14.27 -0.22
CA ALA A 242 17.77 -13.75 0.51
C ALA A 242 17.26 -12.44 -0.09
N LEU A 243 18.16 -11.48 -0.33
CA LEU A 243 17.83 -10.18 -0.93
C LEU A 243 17.28 -10.32 -2.36
N ARG A 244 17.91 -11.14 -3.20
CA ARG A 244 17.42 -11.39 -4.57
C ARG A 244 16.05 -12.04 -4.57
N ASP A 245 15.83 -13.06 -3.74
CA ASP A 245 14.56 -13.77 -3.70
C ASP A 245 13.45 -12.84 -3.13
N PHE A 246 13.78 -12.00 -2.14
CA PHE A 246 12.86 -10.97 -1.65
C PHE A 246 12.47 -9.97 -2.75
N SER A 247 13.44 -9.41 -3.47
CA SER A 247 13.19 -8.38 -4.48
C SER A 247 12.48 -8.92 -5.72
N LEU A 248 12.84 -10.11 -6.20
CA LEU A 248 12.27 -10.69 -7.42
C LEU A 248 10.92 -11.37 -7.20
N LEU A 249 10.71 -12.00 -6.03
CA LEU A 249 9.55 -12.85 -5.79
C LEU A 249 8.63 -12.25 -4.74
N THR A 250 9.15 -11.96 -3.55
CA THR A 250 8.34 -11.64 -2.37
C THR A 250 7.69 -10.27 -2.46
N ALA A 251 8.46 -9.22 -2.77
CA ALA A 251 7.94 -7.86 -2.88
C ALA A 251 6.81 -7.78 -3.92
N ARG A 252 7.03 -8.40 -5.09
CA ARG A 252 6.03 -8.45 -6.16
C ARG A 252 4.79 -9.25 -5.78
N ARG A 253 4.96 -10.42 -5.15
CA ARG A 253 3.82 -11.23 -4.68
C ARG A 253 2.96 -10.44 -3.70
N ILE A 254 3.57 -9.83 -2.69
CA ILE A 254 2.86 -9.04 -1.68
C ILE A 254 2.16 -7.86 -2.35
N VAL A 255 2.88 -7.01 -3.10
CA VAL A 255 2.32 -5.75 -3.61
C VAL A 255 1.31 -5.96 -4.74
N GLU A 256 1.60 -6.85 -5.69
CA GLU A 256 0.81 -6.96 -6.94
C GLU A 256 -0.20 -8.10 -6.94
N LYS A 257 0.13 -9.26 -6.33
CA LYS A 257 -0.72 -10.45 -6.37
C LYS A 257 -1.69 -10.50 -5.18
N GLU A 258 -1.16 -10.26 -3.98
CA GLU A 258 -1.96 -10.32 -2.76
C GLU A 258 -2.76 -9.03 -2.50
N HIS A 259 -2.28 -7.88 -2.98
CA HIS A 259 -2.85 -6.56 -2.67
C HIS A 259 -3.07 -5.69 -3.92
N LEU A 260 -3.80 -4.61 -3.73
CA LEU A 260 -4.04 -3.56 -4.73
C LEU A 260 -2.87 -2.59 -4.74
N GLY A 261 -1.74 -3.04 -5.30
CA GLY A 261 -0.58 -2.20 -5.53
C GLY A 261 0.14 -2.50 -6.83
N LYS A 262 1.08 -1.61 -7.16
CA LYS A 262 1.99 -1.73 -8.29
C LYS A 262 3.42 -1.50 -7.81
N LEU A 263 4.27 -2.47 -8.06
CA LEU A 263 5.69 -2.39 -7.71
C LEU A 263 6.41 -1.55 -8.77
N ILE A 264 7.12 -0.50 -8.36
CA ILE A 264 7.95 0.33 -9.27
C ILE A 264 9.38 -0.19 -9.29
N TYR A 265 9.92 -0.47 -8.11
CA TYR A 265 11.30 -0.87 -7.92
C TYR A 265 11.38 -1.85 -6.75
N ALA A 266 12.18 -2.89 -6.93
CA ALA A 266 12.66 -3.75 -5.86
C ALA A 266 14.07 -4.21 -6.20
N GLY A 267 15.06 -3.75 -5.44
CA GLY A 267 16.47 -4.00 -5.70
C GLY A 267 17.17 -4.44 -4.43
N GLY A 268 17.23 -5.75 -4.18
CA GLY A 268 17.75 -6.27 -2.93
C GLY A 268 16.82 -5.93 -1.77
N ASP A 269 17.24 -5.02 -0.90
CA ASP A 269 16.49 -4.56 0.27
C ASP A 269 15.59 -3.34 0.00
N ASP A 270 15.92 -2.55 -1.03
CA ASP A 270 15.17 -1.36 -1.41
C ASP A 270 13.86 -1.71 -2.13
N VAL A 271 12.75 -1.09 -1.72
CA VAL A 271 11.44 -1.25 -2.35
C VAL A 271 10.77 0.10 -2.56
N MET A 272 10.20 0.32 -3.74
CA MET A 272 9.28 1.44 -4.02
C MET A 272 8.02 0.92 -4.70
N ALA A 273 6.86 1.21 -4.11
CA ALA A 273 5.57 0.75 -4.61
C ALA A 273 4.48 1.80 -4.43
N PHE A 274 3.49 1.76 -5.33
CA PHE A 274 2.24 2.50 -5.18
C PHE A 274 1.15 1.54 -4.71
N VAL A 275 0.35 1.95 -3.74
CA VAL A 275 -0.63 1.07 -3.09
C VAL A 275 -1.95 1.82 -2.88
N SER A 276 -3.06 1.12 -3.08
CA SER A 276 -4.39 1.56 -2.65
C SER A 276 -4.45 1.67 -1.13
N LEU A 277 -5.16 2.67 -0.61
CA LEU A 277 -5.24 2.88 0.84
C LEU A 277 -5.88 1.71 1.60
N CYS A 278 -6.77 0.96 0.95
CA CYS A 278 -7.46 -0.18 1.55
C CYS A 278 -6.49 -1.26 2.06
N ASP A 279 -5.36 -1.45 1.34
CA ASP A 279 -4.39 -2.52 1.59
C ASP A 279 -3.06 -1.98 2.16
N LEU A 280 -2.95 -0.66 2.40
CA LEU A 280 -1.69 -0.01 2.76
C LEU A 280 -1.08 -0.59 4.06
N PRO A 281 -1.78 -0.61 5.22
CA PRO A 281 -1.19 -1.14 6.45
C PRO A 281 -0.76 -2.62 6.32
N GLU A 282 -1.55 -3.44 5.62
CA GLU A 282 -1.25 -4.85 5.39
C GLU A 282 0.00 -5.03 4.53
N VAL A 283 0.14 -4.27 3.44
CA VAL A 283 1.33 -4.30 2.60
C VAL A 283 2.57 -3.87 3.38
N MET A 284 2.48 -2.78 4.15
CA MET A 284 3.59 -2.32 4.99
C MET A 284 4.04 -3.41 5.97
N ARG A 285 3.08 -3.99 6.71
CA ARG A 285 3.33 -5.03 7.72
C ARG A 285 3.95 -6.28 7.10
N LYS A 286 3.39 -6.75 5.98
CA LYS A 286 3.89 -7.94 5.27
C LYS A 286 5.27 -7.72 4.67
N LEU A 287 5.53 -6.61 3.99
CA LEU A 287 6.86 -6.35 3.42
C LEU A 287 7.94 -6.40 4.48
N ARG A 288 7.72 -5.73 5.62
CA ARG A 288 8.65 -5.77 6.75
C ARG A 288 8.81 -7.17 7.34
N ALA A 289 7.72 -7.89 7.58
CA ALA A 289 7.77 -9.22 8.20
C ALA A 289 8.47 -10.24 7.29
N PHE A 290 8.18 -10.22 5.99
CA PHE A 290 8.81 -11.11 5.02
C PHE A 290 10.28 -10.80 4.75
N PHE A 291 10.70 -9.53 4.87
CA PHE A 291 12.12 -9.16 4.73
C PHE A 291 13.00 -9.86 5.78
N THR A 292 12.54 -9.92 7.03
CA THR A 292 13.28 -10.51 8.17
C THR A 292 12.90 -11.96 8.47
N GLY A 293 11.81 -12.47 7.88
CA GLY A 293 11.30 -13.80 8.22
C GLY A 293 10.63 -13.86 9.60
N ALA A 294 10.02 -12.76 10.03
CA ALA A 294 9.16 -12.67 11.21
C ALA A 294 7.82 -13.39 10.94
N LEU A 295 7.92 -14.68 10.62
CA LEU A 295 6.87 -15.52 10.05
C LEU A 295 6.85 -16.86 10.77
N LYS A 296 5.66 -17.37 11.07
CA LYS A 296 5.45 -18.62 11.78
C LYS A 296 4.31 -19.44 11.17
N GLY A 297 4.47 -20.75 11.19
CA GLY A 297 3.52 -21.71 10.61
C GLY A 297 3.54 -21.74 9.08
N ASP A 298 2.78 -22.68 8.51
CA ASP A 298 2.73 -22.92 7.06
C ASP A 298 2.08 -21.75 6.29
N GLU A 299 1.17 -21.02 6.94
CA GLU A 299 0.52 -19.84 6.38
C GLU A 299 1.38 -18.56 6.47
N ASN A 300 2.59 -18.65 7.05
CA ASN A 300 3.49 -17.51 7.27
C ASN A 300 2.80 -16.36 8.04
N HIS A 301 2.15 -16.66 9.17
CA HIS A 301 1.59 -15.63 10.03
C HIS A 301 2.71 -14.78 10.64
N VAL A 302 2.50 -13.47 10.73
CA VAL A 302 3.51 -12.56 11.27
C VAL A 302 3.69 -12.79 12.77
N ASP A 303 4.92 -13.09 13.17
CA ASP A 303 5.38 -13.22 14.57
C ASP A 303 6.70 -12.46 14.72
N TRP A 304 6.65 -11.34 15.43
CA TRP A 304 7.78 -10.42 15.58
C TRP A 304 8.83 -10.91 16.57
N ILE A 305 8.50 -11.89 17.42
CA ILE A 305 9.34 -12.33 18.53
C ILE A 305 9.94 -13.69 18.23
N ASP A 306 9.11 -14.64 17.80
CA ASP A 306 9.49 -16.05 17.59
C ASP A 306 9.25 -16.49 16.14
N GLY A 307 9.54 -15.57 15.21
CA GLY A 307 9.53 -15.86 13.79
C GLY A 307 10.65 -16.83 13.38
N SER A 308 10.41 -17.58 12.31
CA SER A 308 11.29 -18.65 11.86
C SER A 308 12.57 -18.18 11.16
N GLY A 309 12.67 -16.91 10.76
CA GLY A 309 13.80 -16.38 9.99
C GLY A 309 13.82 -16.83 8.52
N PHE A 310 12.76 -17.50 8.05
CA PHE A 310 12.55 -17.86 6.66
C PHE A 310 11.06 -17.74 6.29
N ALA A 311 10.75 -17.79 5.01
CA ALA A 311 9.36 -17.88 4.55
C ALA A 311 9.07 -19.29 4.06
N ARG A 312 8.00 -19.93 4.55
CA ARG A 312 7.52 -21.21 4.03
C ARG A 312 6.99 -21.05 2.61
N THR A 313 7.30 -22.02 1.76
CA THR A 313 6.75 -22.16 0.41
C THR A 313 6.11 -23.54 0.28
N GLU A 314 5.29 -23.75 -0.75
CA GLU A 314 4.61 -25.04 -0.99
C GLU A 314 5.58 -26.24 -1.02
N THR A 315 6.81 -26.00 -1.49
CA THR A 315 7.83 -27.04 -1.69
C THR A 315 9.00 -26.95 -0.70
N GLY A 316 8.94 -26.04 0.29
CA GLY A 316 10.03 -25.89 1.26
C GLY A 316 10.06 -24.52 1.94
N PHE A 317 11.18 -23.82 1.78
CA PHE A 317 11.36 -22.49 2.35
C PHE A 317 12.20 -21.59 1.45
N GLN A 318 11.96 -20.30 1.58
CA GLN A 318 12.74 -19.22 1.00
C GLN A 318 13.55 -18.53 2.10
N LEU A 319 14.84 -18.32 1.86
CA LEU A 319 15.70 -17.56 2.77
C LEU A 319 15.23 -16.12 2.86
N THR A 320 15.29 -15.57 4.07
CA THR A 320 15.08 -14.13 4.35
C THR A 320 16.36 -13.58 4.98
N MET A 321 16.36 -12.29 5.32
CA MET A 321 17.51 -11.69 6.01
C MET A 321 17.65 -12.14 7.48
N GLY A 322 16.72 -12.97 7.98
CA GLY A 322 16.74 -13.49 9.35
C GLY A 322 16.20 -12.47 10.36
N MET A 323 15.86 -12.95 11.56
CA MET A 323 15.11 -12.21 12.59
C MET A 323 15.81 -10.97 13.13
N THR A 324 17.12 -10.86 12.89
CA THR A 324 17.96 -9.77 13.40
C THR A 324 18.11 -8.62 12.40
N ALA A 325 17.96 -8.88 11.10
CA ALA A 325 17.99 -7.83 10.09
C ALA A 325 16.68 -7.04 10.09
N THR A 326 16.77 -5.72 9.99
CA THR A 326 15.62 -4.83 10.08
C THR A 326 15.52 -3.94 8.86
N ALA A 327 14.35 -3.34 8.66
CA ALA A 327 14.11 -2.39 7.58
C ALA A 327 13.26 -1.23 8.09
N SER A 328 13.46 -0.08 7.47
CA SER A 328 12.71 1.14 7.74
C SER A 328 11.86 1.54 6.53
N MET A 329 10.72 2.18 6.78
CA MET A 329 9.78 2.53 5.72
C MET A 329 9.23 3.95 5.84
N GLY A 330 9.23 4.67 4.72
CA GLY A 330 8.54 5.94 4.57
C GLY A 330 7.33 5.81 3.66
N VAL A 331 6.24 6.48 4.01
CA VAL A 331 5.01 6.48 3.23
C VAL A 331 4.50 7.90 3.05
N ALA A 332 4.07 8.23 1.85
CA ALA A 332 3.28 9.42 1.57
C ALA A 332 1.90 9.02 1.06
N ILE A 333 0.86 9.43 1.77
CA ILE A 333 -0.53 9.36 1.34
C ILE A 333 -0.88 10.69 0.68
N ALA A 334 -1.21 10.64 -0.61
CA ALA A 334 -1.43 11.84 -1.41
C ALA A 334 -2.71 11.75 -2.24
N HIS A 335 -3.28 12.91 -2.51
CA HIS A 335 -4.37 13.04 -3.45
C HIS A 335 -3.89 12.65 -4.87
N HIS A 336 -4.74 12.00 -5.69
CA HIS A 336 -4.33 11.51 -7.01
C HIS A 336 -3.84 12.61 -7.98
N MET A 337 -4.30 13.85 -7.80
CA MET A 337 -3.85 15.04 -8.55
C MET A 337 -2.64 15.76 -7.92
N GLN A 338 -2.12 15.28 -6.78
CA GLN A 338 -0.93 15.87 -6.17
C GLN A 338 0.28 15.69 -7.09
N ASP A 339 1.17 16.68 -7.13
CA ASP A 339 2.44 16.54 -7.87
C ASP A 339 3.19 15.28 -7.41
N LEU A 340 3.55 14.44 -8.39
CA LEU A 340 4.19 13.16 -8.11
C LEU A 340 5.59 13.35 -7.54
N GLY A 341 6.32 14.39 -7.97
CA GLY A 341 7.64 14.71 -7.44
C GLY A 341 7.60 15.04 -5.96
N GLN A 342 6.65 15.89 -5.54
CA GLN A 342 6.40 16.20 -4.13
C GLN A 342 6.00 14.96 -3.33
N THR A 343 5.16 14.10 -3.90
CA THR A 343 4.71 12.86 -3.24
C THR A 343 5.90 11.90 -3.01
N LEU A 344 6.75 11.71 -4.03
CA LEU A 344 7.95 10.87 -3.93
C LEU A 344 8.96 11.43 -2.91
N ASN A 345 9.15 12.75 -2.90
CA ASN A 345 10.04 13.41 -1.94
C ASN A 345 9.51 13.29 -0.51
N ALA A 346 8.20 13.40 -0.30
CA ALA A 346 7.58 13.19 1.00
C ALA A 346 7.81 11.75 1.49
N ALA A 347 7.60 10.74 0.65
CA ALA A 347 7.82 9.34 1.05
C ALA A 347 9.29 9.08 1.45
N ARG A 348 10.25 9.64 0.71
CA ARG A 348 11.69 9.56 1.06
C ARG A 348 12.04 10.32 2.34
N ALA A 349 11.44 11.50 2.56
CA ALA A 349 11.65 12.26 3.78
C ALA A 349 11.13 11.49 5.01
N GLU A 350 10.01 10.80 4.88
CA GLU A 350 9.45 9.94 5.93
C GLU A 350 10.29 8.68 6.16
N GLU A 351 10.90 8.10 5.12
CA GLU A 351 11.84 6.98 5.25
C GLU A 351 13.07 7.41 6.05
N LYS A 352 13.64 8.56 5.70
CA LYS A 352 14.72 9.19 6.47
C LYS A 352 14.30 9.49 7.91
N ARG A 353 13.09 10.00 8.15
CA ARG A 353 12.55 10.23 9.50
C ARG A 353 12.48 8.92 10.30
N ALA A 354 12.03 7.82 9.68
CA ALA A 354 11.98 6.51 10.32
C ALA A 354 13.39 6.04 10.75
N LYS A 355 14.41 6.26 9.91
CA LYS A 355 15.79 5.91 10.24
C LYS A 355 16.43 6.82 11.29
N ASP A 356 16.36 8.12 11.08
CA ASP A 356 17.19 9.10 11.81
C ASP A 356 16.51 9.61 13.08
N VAL A 357 15.18 9.80 13.06
CA VAL A 357 14.42 10.39 14.19
C VAL A 357 13.81 9.32 15.06
N ILE A 358 13.22 8.28 14.47
CA ILE A 358 12.58 7.17 15.20
C ILE A 358 13.62 6.09 15.57
N GLY A 359 14.75 6.07 14.87
CA GLY A 359 15.90 5.22 15.19
C GLY A 359 15.83 3.83 14.56
N ARG A 360 15.50 3.74 13.27
CA ARG A 360 15.47 2.50 12.46
C ARG A 360 14.49 1.44 12.95
N ASN A 361 14.34 0.35 12.20
CA ASN A 361 13.33 -0.67 12.45
C ASN A 361 11.95 -0.03 12.74
N ALA A 362 11.59 0.94 11.91
CA ALA A 362 10.47 1.84 12.13
C ALA A 362 9.80 2.20 10.82
N PHE A 363 8.61 2.78 10.92
CA PHE A 363 7.96 3.39 9.78
C PHE A 363 7.52 4.82 10.10
N SER A 364 7.31 5.61 9.05
CA SER A 364 6.73 6.95 9.14
C SER A 364 5.80 7.21 7.95
N ILE A 365 4.65 7.80 8.21
CA ILE A 365 3.57 8.03 7.26
C ILE A 365 3.22 9.51 7.26
N ALA A 366 3.43 10.18 6.14
CA ALA A 366 2.92 11.51 5.87
C ALA A 366 1.54 11.44 5.22
N LEU A 367 0.55 12.07 5.84
CA LEU A 367 -0.74 12.36 5.23
C LEU A 367 -0.72 13.76 4.61
N MET A 368 -0.63 13.83 3.29
CA MET A 368 -0.65 15.08 2.52
C MET A 368 -2.11 15.51 2.28
N LYS A 369 -2.69 16.29 3.19
CA LYS A 369 -4.06 16.79 3.06
C LYS A 369 -4.13 17.86 1.96
N ARG A 370 -5.22 17.89 1.18
CA ARG A 370 -5.47 18.91 0.13
C ARG A 370 -5.36 20.37 0.61
N SER A 371 -5.56 20.62 1.91
CA SER A 371 -5.41 21.95 2.54
C SER A 371 -3.96 22.44 2.65
N GLY A 372 -2.98 21.63 2.24
CA GLY A 372 -1.54 21.92 2.37
C GLY A 372 -0.97 21.59 3.75
N SER A 373 -1.80 21.15 4.70
CA SER A 373 -1.31 20.65 5.99
C SER A 373 -0.73 19.25 5.84
N HIS A 374 0.52 19.08 6.26
CA HIS A 374 1.19 17.79 6.36
C HIS A 374 1.12 17.29 7.79
N GLU A 375 0.69 16.05 7.96
CA GLU A 375 0.67 15.40 9.26
C GLU A 375 1.41 14.07 9.15
N SER A 376 2.44 13.90 9.99
CA SER A 376 3.26 12.70 9.99
C SER A 376 3.06 11.93 11.29
N PHE A 377 2.78 10.64 11.16
CA PHE A 377 2.79 9.69 12.26
C PHE A 377 3.88 8.64 11.98
N GLY A 378 4.68 8.29 12.99
CA GLY A 378 5.62 7.20 12.85
C GLY A 378 5.97 6.56 14.17
N ALA A 379 6.34 5.29 14.13
CA ALA A 379 6.55 4.44 15.29
C ALA A 379 7.43 3.23 14.91
N LYS A 380 7.83 2.45 15.92
CA LYS A 380 8.40 1.11 15.67
C LYS A 380 7.33 0.19 15.09
N TRP A 381 7.75 -0.82 14.34
CA TRP A 381 6.83 -1.85 13.80
C TRP A 381 6.09 -2.58 14.92
N TYR A 382 6.79 -2.85 16.02
CA TYR A 382 6.28 -3.47 17.22
C TYR A 382 7.08 -3.02 18.44
N TYR A 383 6.53 -3.26 19.63
CA TYR A 383 7.21 -3.09 20.91
C TYR A 383 7.16 -4.41 21.67
N ALA A 384 8.27 -4.77 22.31
CA ALA A 384 8.41 -5.99 23.11
C ALA A 384 8.66 -5.63 24.58
N LYS A 385 8.16 -6.45 25.50
CA LYS A 385 8.35 -6.32 26.95
C LYS A 385 8.58 -7.70 27.52
N ASP A 386 9.63 -7.85 28.34
CA ASP A 386 10.00 -9.12 28.99
C ASP A 386 10.10 -10.32 28.03
N GLY A 387 10.62 -10.08 26.82
CA GLY A 387 10.80 -11.12 25.79
C GLY A 387 9.51 -11.52 25.06
N ALA A 388 8.38 -10.87 25.32
CA ALA A 388 7.12 -11.11 24.65
C ALA A 388 6.66 -9.89 23.82
N LEU A 389 5.80 -10.14 22.84
CA LEU A 389 5.19 -9.08 22.04
C LEU A 389 4.26 -8.27 22.96
N HIS A 390 4.58 -6.98 23.12
CA HIS A 390 3.71 -6.08 23.85
C HIS A 390 2.64 -5.52 22.92
N VAL A 391 3.02 -4.93 21.77
CA VAL A 391 2.06 -4.45 20.77
C VAL A 391 2.67 -4.46 19.37
N ASP A 392 1.85 -4.82 18.37
CA ASP A 392 2.14 -4.66 16.95
C ASP A 392 1.43 -3.39 16.45
N THR A 393 2.21 -2.38 16.07
CA THR A 393 1.69 -1.05 15.77
C THR A 393 0.79 -1.03 14.54
N LEU A 394 1.15 -1.78 13.48
CA LEU A 394 0.33 -1.81 12.27
C LEU A 394 -0.90 -2.69 12.43
N GLN A 395 -0.82 -3.76 13.21
CA GLN A 395 -2.01 -4.54 13.57
C GLN A 395 -2.99 -3.69 14.40
N CYS A 396 -2.48 -2.88 15.33
CA CYS A 396 -3.28 -1.92 16.08
C CYS A 396 -3.95 -0.90 15.12
N LEU A 397 -3.20 -0.36 14.14
CA LEU A 397 -3.74 0.57 13.13
C LEU A 397 -4.85 -0.08 12.29
N ILE A 398 -4.64 -1.33 11.86
CA ILE A 398 -5.63 -2.14 11.12
C ILE A 398 -6.91 -2.29 11.94
N GLN A 399 -6.80 -2.66 13.22
CA GLN A 399 -7.96 -2.84 14.09
C GLN A 399 -8.75 -1.54 14.31
N TRP A 400 -8.07 -0.40 14.47
CA TRP A 400 -8.72 0.90 14.58
C TRP A 400 -9.38 1.34 13.27
N ARG A 401 -8.68 1.19 12.14
CA ARG A 401 -9.24 1.44 10.79
C ARG A 401 -10.52 0.63 10.59
N ASP A 402 -10.49 -0.65 10.93
CA ASP A 402 -11.62 -1.56 10.75
C ASP A 402 -12.79 -1.19 11.66
N ALA A 403 -12.53 -0.80 12.91
CA ALA A 403 -13.56 -0.35 13.84
C ALA A 403 -14.27 0.92 13.35
N PHE A 404 -13.53 1.90 12.82
CA PHE A 404 -14.13 3.08 12.18
C PHE A 404 -14.87 2.70 10.88
N SER A 405 -14.34 1.75 10.10
CA SER A 405 -14.96 1.31 8.85
C SER A 405 -16.29 0.60 9.07
N ARG A 406 -16.41 -0.16 10.15
CA ARG A 406 -17.61 -0.91 10.51
C ARG A 406 -18.64 -0.08 11.27
N ASP A 407 -18.32 1.19 11.55
CA ASP A 407 -19.11 2.07 12.41
C ASP A 407 -19.24 1.53 13.84
N ASP A 408 -18.28 0.71 14.29
CA ASP A 408 -18.22 0.20 15.67
C ASP A 408 -17.85 1.33 16.64
N VAL A 409 -17.00 2.25 16.19
CA VAL A 409 -16.53 3.43 16.91
C VAL A 409 -16.80 4.68 16.07
N SER A 410 -17.37 5.71 16.69
CA SER A 410 -17.55 7.01 16.04
C SER A 410 -16.21 7.70 15.76
N PRO A 411 -15.96 8.24 14.54
CA PRO A 411 -14.78 9.04 14.24
C PRO A 411 -14.55 10.24 15.18
N LYS A 412 -15.61 10.73 15.85
CA LYS A 412 -15.51 11.79 16.85
C LYS A 412 -14.62 11.43 18.03
N PHE A 413 -14.44 10.14 18.32
CA PHE A 413 -13.51 9.68 19.35
C PHE A 413 -12.08 10.20 19.11
N ALA A 414 -11.58 10.10 17.87
CA ALA A 414 -10.22 10.54 17.53
C ALA A 414 -10.06 12.05 17.79
N TYR A 415 -11.07 12.84 17.43
CA TYR A 415 -11.08 14.28 17.66
C TYR A 415 -11.05 14.62 19.16
N VAL A 416 -11.96 14.04 19.95
CA VAL A 416 -12.05 14.31 21.39
C VAL A 416 -10.80 13.84 22.12
N PHE A 417 -10.29 12.65 21.78
CA PHE A 417 -9.05 12.13 22.33
C PHE A 417 -7.88 13.09 22.05
N ARG A 418 -7.79 13.63 20.82
CA ARG A 418 -6.74 14.57 20.45
C ARG A 418 -6.85 15.91 21.15
N GLU A 419 -8.06 16.44 21.36
CA GLU A 419 -8.28 17.66 22.14
C GLU A 419 -7.85 17.46 23.60
N GLU A 420 -8.21 16.32 24.19
CA GLU A 420 -7.88 16.00 25.58
C GLU A 420 -6.41 15.57 25.77
N ALA A 421 -5.70 15.14 24.71
CA ALA A 421 -4.32 14.67 24.77
C ALA A 421 -3.37 15.63 25.51
N ARG A 422 -3.55 16.95 25.35
CA ARG A 422 -2.76 17.96 26.06
C ARG A 422 -3.03 17.95 27.56
N ALA A 423 -4.30 17.90 27.97
CA ALA A 423 -4.70 17.86 29.37
C ALA A 423 -4.28 16.53 30.04
N LEU A 424 -4.31 15.44 29.27
CA LEU A 424 -3.91 14.10 29.71
C LEU A 424 -2.40 13.91 29.85
N SER A 425 -1.59 14.70 29.14
CA SER A 425 -0.13 14.52 29.06
C SER A 425 0.61 14.62 30.41
N GLY A 426 0.02 15.29 31.41
CA GLY A 426 0.59 15.42 32.76
C GLY A 426 0.06 14.41 33.78
N LEU A 427 -0.83 13.49 33.38
CA LEU A 427 -1.48 12.55 34.30
C LEU A 427 -0.77 11.18 34.35
N PRO A 428 -0.90 10.43 35.45
CA PRO A 428 -0.43 9.04 35.51
C PRO A 428 -1.09 8.15 34.45
N HIS A 429 -0.38 7.10 34.02
CA HIS A 429 -0.86 6.15 33.01
C HIS A 429 -2.25 5.57 33.33
N GLU A 430 -2.51 5.26 34.60
CA GLU A 430 -3.81 4.76 35.04
C GLU A 430 -4.95 5.76 34.82
N ALA A 431 -4.69 7.05 35.04
CA ALA A 431 -5.69 8.11 34.82
C ALA A 431 -5.97 8.29 33.33
N VAL A 432 -4.92 8.27 32.49
CA VAL A 432 -5.05 8.30 31.02
C VAL A 432 -5.85 7.11 30.52
N ALA A 433 -5.57 5.90 31.04
CA ALA A 433 -6.29 4.69 30.67
C ALA A 433 -7.79 4.77 31.03
N LYS A 434 -8.12 5.18 32.26
CA LYS A 434 -9.50 5.37 32.70
C LYS A 434 -10.25 6.39 31.84
N GLU A 435 -9.60 7.49 31.49
CA GLU A 435 -10.19 8.51 30.63
C GLU A 435 -10.39 7.99 29.20
N ALA A 436 -9.39 7.31 28.62
CA ALA A 436 -9.50 6.69 27.30
C ALA A 436 -10.67 5.69 27.21
N HIS A 437 -10.85 4.84 28.24
CA HIS A 437 -12.01 3.94 28.35
C HIS A 437 -13.33 4.71 28.46
N ARG A 438 -13.38 5.78 29.26
CA ARG A 438 -14.57 6.63 29.40
C ARG A 438 -14.95 7.28 28.06
N LEU A 439 -13.97 7.81 27.32
CA LEU A 439 -14.18 8.41 26.01
C LEU A 439 -14.64 7.36 25.01
N LEU A 440 -13.96 6.23 24.90
CA LEU A 440 -14.32 5.17 23.96
C LEU A 440 -15.74 4.67 24.24
N GLY A 441 -16.09 4.40 25.50
CA GLY A 441 -17.42 3.95 25.89
C GLY A 441 -18.56 4.88 25.45
N ARG A 442 -18.32 6.20 25.39
CA ARG A 442 -19.29 7.20 24.89
C ARG A 442 -19.40 7.22 23.36
N HIS A 443 -18.41 6.69 22.66
CA HIS A 443 -18.31 6.72 21.20
C HIS A 443 -18.50 5.35 20.53
N LEU A 444 -18.70 4.28 21.29
CA LEU A 444 -19.11 2.97 20.77
C LEU A 444 -20.54 3.00 20.23
N ASN A 445 -20.79 2.27 19.15
CA ASN A 445 -22.11 2.20 18.54
C ASN A 445 -23.15 1.63 19.52
N GLY A 446 -24.32 2.27 19.58
CA GLY A 446 -25.43 1.84 20.43
C GLY A 446 -25.99 0.46 20.08
N ARG A 447 -25.77 -0.02 18.84
CA ARG A 447 -26.23 -1.34 18.37
C ARG A 447 -25.41 -2.51 18.90
N LEU A 448 -24.19 -2.25 19.39
CA LEU A 448 -23.31 -3.29 19.93
C LEU A 448 -23.84 -3.78 21.28
N SER A 449 -23.82 -5.09 21.47
CA SER A 449 -24.08 -5.74 22.75
C SER A 449 -23.02 -5.37 23.79
N LYS A 450 -23.30 -5.68 25.07
CA LYS A 450 -22.36 -5.41 26.16
C LYS A 450 -21.03 -6.17 25.97
N ASP A 451 -21.11 -7.41 25.51
CA ASP A 451 -19.93 -8.27 25.31
C ASP A 451 -19.09 -7.77 24.13
N GLU A 452 -19.73 -7.37 23.03
CA GLU A 452 -19.03 -6.75 21.89
C GLU A 452 -18.33 -5.45 22.28
N LYS A 453 -19.00 -4.59 23.08
CA LYS A 453 -18.38 -3.35 23.57
C LYS A 453 -17.15 -3.63 24.44
N SER A 454 -17.24 -4.61 25.34
CA SER A 454 -16.11 -5.00 26.18
C SER A 454 -14.95 -5.54 25.35
N GLU A 455 -15.24 -6.38 24.36
CA GLU A 455 -14.23 -6.96 23.48
C GLU A 455 -13.55 -5.92 22.60
N ILE A 456 -14.32 -4.98 22.03
CA ILE A 456 -13.77 -3.88 21.24
C ILE A 456 -12.91 -2.98 22.13
N SER A 457 -13.34 -2.64 23.34
CA SER A 457 -12.55 -1.81 24.27
C SER A 457 -11.21 -2.48 24.62
N ARG A 458 -11.26 -3.77 24.96
CA ARG A 458 -10.07 -4.59 25.26
C ARG A 458 -9.10 -4.61 24.08
N ARG A 459 -9.60 -4.96 22.89
CA ARG A 459 -8.78 -5.08 21.68
C ARG A 459 -8.16 -3.74 21.25
N LEU A 460 -8.93 -2.66 21.26
CA LEU A 460 -8.49 -1.37 20.71
C LEU A 460 -7.65 -0.54 21.70
N LEU A 461 -7.99 -0.57 22.99
CA LEU A 461 -7.28 0.18 24.02
C LEU A 461 -6.25 -0.69 24.73
N ASP A 462 -6.70 -1.72 25.47
CA ASP A 462 -5.85 -2.48 26.41
C ASP A 462 -4.78 -3.33 25.71
N GLU A 463 -5.07 -3.82 24.51
CA GLU A 463 -4.13 -4.59 23.68
C GLU A 463 -3.46 -3.76 22.58
N GLY A 464 -3.89 -2.52 22.42
CA GLY A 464 -3.51 -1.65 21.30
C GLY A 464 -3.00 -0.29 21.77
N LEU A 465 -3.88 0.71 21.76
CA LEU A 465 -3.52 2.13 21.93
C LEU A 465 -2.80 2.42 23.25
N LEU A 466 -3.24 1.83 24.35
CA LEU A 466 -2.63 2.04 25.67
C LEU A 466 -1.25 1.37 25.78
N ARG A 467 -1.05 0.22 25.12
CA ARG A 467 0.27 -0.41 25.03
C ARG A 467 1.27 0.41 24.23
N LEU A 468 0.81 1.10 23.18
CA LEU A 468 1.64 2.07 22.46
C LEU A 468 2.04 3.23 23.38
N PHE A 469 1.10 3.74 24.18
CA PHE A 469 1.38 4.79 25.17
C PHE A 469 2.41 4.34 26.21
N GLU A 470 2.21 3.17 26.82
CA GLU A 470 3.12 2.55 27.79
C GLU A 470 4.51 2.31 27.21
N SER A 471 4.61 2.11 25.89
CA SER A 471 5.86 1.95 25.16
C SER A 471 6.56 3.27 24.81
N GLY A 472 6.03 4.41 25.27
CA GLY A 472 6.61 5.73 25.08
C GLY A 472 6.12 6.48 23.84
N VAL A 473 5.08 6.02 23.14
CA VAL A 473 4.45 6.81 22.08
C VAL A 473 3.66 7.95 22.73
N SER A 474 3.94 9.20 22.33
CA SER A 474 3.31 10.37 22.94
C SER A 474 1.79 10.43 22.68
N LEU A 475 1.02 11.05 23.58
CA LEU A 475 -0.42 11.23 23.37
C LEU A 475 -0.74 12.05 22.10
N ASP A 476 0.12 12.99 21.73
CA ASP A 476 -0.01 13.74 20.48
C ASP A 476 0.15 12.82 19.25
N ASP A 477 1.14 11.92 19.27
CA ASP A 477 1.33 10.94 18.20
C ASP A 477 0.22 9.88 18.18
N LEU A 478 -0.34 9.51 19.34
CA LEU A 478 -1.54 8.65 19.39
C LEU A 478 -2.77 9.37 18.82
N GLY A 479 -2.89 10.69 19.02
CA GLY A 479 -3.89 11.51 18.34
C GLY A 479 -3.73 11.46 16.81
N LYS A 480 -2.51 11.63 16.30
CA LYS A 480 -2.22 11.51 14.86
C LYS A 480 -2.46 10.10 14.33
N PHE A 481 -2.13 9.07 15.12
CA PHE A 481 -2.43 7.67 14.81
C PHE A 481 -3.93 7.44 14.63
N LEU A 482 -4.75 7.95 15.55
CA LEU A 482 -6.21 7.82 15.47
C LEU A 482 -6.77 8.61 14.28
N ASP A 483 -6.26 9.81 13.99
CA ASP A 483 -6.66 10.57 12.81
C ASP A 483 -6.31 9.86 11.51
N LEU A 484 -5.13 9.22 11.44
CA LEU A 484 -4.76 8.36 10.33
C LEU A 484 -5.71 7.15 10.21
N ALA A 485 -6.02 6.48 11.33
CA ALA A 485 -6.95 5.36 11.34
C ALA A 485 -8.37 5.76 10.87
N VAL A 486 -8.87 6.92 11.32
CA VAL A 486 -10.13 7.52 10.85
C VAL A 486 -10.06 7.80 9.34
N PHE A 487 -8.95 8.38 8.87
CA PHE A 487 -8.78 8.69 7.46
C PHE A 487 -8.79 7.42 6.59
N LEU A 488 -8.06 6.38 7.00
CA LEU A 488 -8.03 5.09 6.30
C LEU A 488 -9.39 4.37 6.37
N GLY A 489 -10.16 4.55 7.43
CA GLY A 489 -11.46 3.90 7.62
C GLY A 489 -12.66 4.55 6.90
N ARG A 490 -12.43 5.70 6.23
CA ARG A 490 -13.46 6.36 5.41
C ARG A 490 -13.98 5.44 4.32
N GLU A 491 -15.27 5.53 4.03
CA GLU A 491 -15.95 4.64 3.07
C GLU A 491 -15.25 4.57 1.71
N GLU A 492 -14.80 5.71 1.20
CA GLU A 492 -14.09 5.80 -0.07
C GLU A 492 -12.73 5.10 -0.08
N ASN A 493 -12.07 4.96 1.08
CA ASN A 493 -10.72 4.42 1.25
C ASN A 493 -10.68 2.92 1.56
N ARG A 494 -11.85 2.29 1.72
CA ARG A 494 -12.02 0.85 2.01
C ARG A 494 -11.69 -0.04 0.84
#